data_AF-A0AAP5BLZ8-F1
#
_entry.id   AF-A0AAP5BLZ8-F1
#
_cell.length_a   1.000
_cell.length_b   1.000
_cell.length_c   1.000
_cell.angle_alpha   90.00
_cell.angle_beta   90.00
_cell.angle_gamma   90.00
#
_symmetry.space_group_name_H-M   'P 1'
#
loop_
_entity.id
_entity.type
_entity.pdbx_description
1 polymer ?
#
loop_
_entity_poly.entity_id
_entity_poly.type
_entity_poly.pdbx_seq_one_letter_code
_entity_poly.pdbx_strand_id
1 'polypeptide(L)'
;MKKLLLGGNMPYSVLIALVLAAYLFGGKMSQVTSSGLAKPACGIAVADKGEVILEALLANPEMSKDQRKTNIVTPILDVMRKYQTQGFAVIDMSRNDAGEMTVAAVPANAIDITNELRHAVHLPPSTPSVPHQINAKPASAPDVPKAASGAGND
;
A
#
# COMPACT_ATOMS: atom_id res chain seq x y z
N MET A 1 13.86 -31.98 -47.29
CA MET A 1 13.38 -31.06 -46.23
C MET A 1 13.16 -31.87 -44.94
N LYS A 2 13.65 -31.35 -43.81
CA LYS A 2 13.33 -31.74 -42.42
C LYS A 2 13.58 -33.21 -42.01
N LYS A 3 14.80 -33.51 -41.59
CA LYS A 3 15.09 -34.48 -40.49
C LYS A 3 16.29 -33.98 -39.67
N LEU A 4 16.12 -32.81 -39.08
CA LEU A 4 17.01 -32.21 -38.06
C LEU A 4 16.28 -32.18 -36.72
N LEU A 5 15.63 -33.27 -36.32
CA LEU A 5 14.94 -33.32 -35.03
C LEU A 5 15.06 -34.75 -34.48
N LEU A 6 15.52 -34.83 -33.23
CA LEU A 6 15.29 -35.90 -32.26
C LEU A 6 16.29 -37.06 -32.03
N GLY A 7 17.60 -36.92 -32.31
CA GLY A 7 18.51 -38.02 -31.92
C GLY A 7 20.02 -37.79 -32.01
N GLY A 8 20.52 -36.61 -31.68
CA GLY A 8 21.95 -36.30 -31.84
C GLY A 8 22.52 -35.60 -30.62
N ASN A 9 23.53 -36.23 -30.02
CA ASN A 9 24.44 -35.71 -29.00
C ASN A 9 24.60 -34.19 -29.13
N MET A 10 23.90 -33.39 -28.32
CA MET A 10 24.11 -31.95 -28.34
C MET A 10 25.54 -31.72 -27.85
N PRO A 11 26.41 -31.09 -28.65
CA PRO A 11 27.77 -30.84 -28.21
C PRO A 11 27.71 -29.99 -26.94
N TYR A 12 28.46 -30.40 -25.92
CA TYR A 12 28.47 -29.75 -24.60
C TYR A 12 28.66 -28.23 -24.68
N SER A 13 29.34 -27.74 -25.72
CA SER A 13 29.50 -26.32 -26.02
C SER A 13 28.18 -25.58 -26.22
N VAL A 14 27.17 -26.19 -26.87
CA VAL A 14 25.85 -25.58 -27.09
C VAL A 14 25.07 -25.52 -25.77
N LEU A 15 25.19 -26.55 -24.94
CA LEU A 15 24.52 -26.60 -23.63
C LEU A 15 25.13 -25.56 -22.68
N ILE A 16 26.46 -25.43 -22.66
CA ILE A 16 27.17 -24.38 -21.91
C ILE A 16 26.79 -23.00 -22.44
N ALA A 17 26.75 -22.80 -23.76
CA ALA A 17 26.36 -21.51 -24.33
C ALA A 17 24.91 -21.13 -23.99
N LEU A 18 23.99 -22.10 -23.95
CA LEU A 18 22.58 -21.88 -23.61
C LEU A 18 22.43 -21.58 -22.12
N VAL A 19 23.18 -22.26 -21.24
CA VAL A 19 23.23 -21.96 -19.81
C VAL A 19 23.87 -20.58 -19.58
N LEU A 20 24.94 -20.23 -20.29
CA LEU A 20 25.58 -18.91 -20.19
C LEU A 20 24.64 -17.82 -20.70
N ALA A 21 23.91 -18.06 -21.79
CA ALA A 21 22.93 -17.13 -22.31
C ALA A 21 21.76 -16.98 -21.33
N ALA A 22 21.22 -18.06 -20.78
CA ALA A 22 20.18 -18.01 -19.75
C ALA A 22 20.67 -17.32 -18.47
N TYR A 23 21.94 -17.50 -18.09
CA TYR A 23 22.55 -16.83 -16.95
C TYR A 23 22.81 -15.34 -17.19
N LEU A 24 23.23 -14.95 -18.41
CA LEU A 24 23.49 -13.55 -18.76
C LEU A 24 22.19 -12.78 -19.04
N PHE A 25 21.21 -13.38 -19.72
CA PHE A 25 19.89 -12.79 -19.94
C PHE A 25 19.03 -12.84 -18.68
N GLY A 26 19.03 -13.98 -17.98
CA GLY A 26 18.38 -14.13 -16.67
C GLY A 26 19.05 -13.27 -15.60
N GLY A 27 20.37 -13.10 -15.64
CA GLY A 27 21.13 -12.21 -14.77
C GLY A 27 20.86 -10.74 -15.06
N LYS A 28 20.67 -10.34 -16.32
CA LYS A 28 20.25 -8.97 -16.67
C LYS A 28 18.78 -8.68 -16.31
N MET A 29 17.89 -9.68 -16.33
CA MET A 29 16.52 -9.54 -15.80
C MET A 29 16.48 -9.64 -14.26
N SER A 30 17.38 -10.39 -13.64
CA SER A 30 17.46 -10.59 -12.19
C SER A 30 18.25 -9.47 -11.49
N GLN A 31 19.21 -8.82 -12.14
CA GLN A 31 19.87 -7.60 -11.64
C GLN A 31 18.97 -6.37 -11.64
N VAL A 32 17.84 -6.39 -12.37
CA VAL A 32 16.76 -5.41 -12.15
C VAL A 32 16.08 -5.62 -10.78
N THR A 33 16.26 -6.79 -10.16
CA THR A 33 15.62 -7.12 -8.87
C THR A 33 16.58 -7.25 -7.68
N SER A 34 17.89 -7.43 -7.89
CA SER A 34 18.81 -7.85 -6.82
C SER A 34 20.06 -6.98 -6.61
N SER A 35 20.40 -6.05 -7.50
CA SER A 35 21.54 -5.15 -7.32
C SER A 35 21.10 -3.70 -7.19
N GLY A 36 20.66 -3.30 -5.99
CA GLY A 36 20.69 -1.90 -5.54
C GLY A 36 19.93 -0.86 -6.39
N LEU A 37 19.07 -1.28 -7.32
CA LEU A 37 18.14 -0.41 -8.02
C LEU A 37 17.02 -0.09 -7.05
N ALA A 38 16.89 1.19 -6.68
CA ALA A 38 15.71 1.73 -6.04
C ALA A 38 14.49 1.03 -6.63
N LYS A 39 13.81 0.22 -5.80
CA LYS A 39 12.48 -0.32 -6.09
C LYS A 39 11.73 0.83 -6.76
N PRO A 40 11.28 0.70 -8.04
CA PRO A 40 10.65 1.82 -8.73
C PRO A 40 9.64 2.36 -7.76
N ALA A 41 9.82 3.62 -7.31
CA ALA A 41 9.17 4.13 -6.11
C ALA A 41 7.70 3.77 -6.21
N CYS A 42 7.29 2.72 -5.50
CA CYS A 42 5.97 2.17 -5.65
C CYS A 42 5.12 3.23 -4.98
N GLY A 43 4.48 4.07 -5.80
CA GLY A 43 3.74 5.21 -5.29
C GLY A 43 2.75 4.66 -4.27
N ILE A 44 2.70 5.27 -3.09
CA ILE A 44 1.74 4.83 -2.09
C ILE A 44 0.48 5.66 -2.31
N ALA A 45 -0.65 4.98 -2.48
CA ALA A 45 -1.95 5.63 -2.45
C ALA A 45 -2.62 5.27 -1.13
N VAL A 46 -3.08 6.25 -0.38
CA VAL A 46 -3.83 6.04 0.87
C VAL A 46 -5.28 6.41 0.65
N ALA A 47 -6.20 5.62 1.23
CA ALA A 47 -7.62 5.85 1.05
C ALA A 47 -8.41 5.44 2.29
N ASP A 48 -9.28 6.29 2.82
CA ASP A 48 -10.26 5.85 3.82
C ASP A 48 -11.52 5.32 3.14
N LYS A 49 -11.54 4.03 2.83
CA LYS A 49 -12.69 3.39 2.20
C LYS A 49 -13.89 3.27 3.15
N GLY A 50 -13.64 3.11 4.45
CA GLY A 50 -14.67 2.82 5.44
C GLY A 50 -15.56 4.03 5.68
N GLU A 51 -14.95 5.21 5.85
CA GLU A 51 -15.67 6.47 5.99
C GLU A 51 -16.52 6.76 4.74
N VAL A 52 -15.94 6.62 3.55
CA VAL A 52 -16.64 6.91 2.28
C VAL A 52 -17.82 5.98 2.05
N ILE A 53 -17.68 4.68 2.34
CA ILE A 53 -18.79 3.74 2.23
C ILE A 53 -19.89 4.10 3.24
N LEU A 54 -19.52 4.35 4.50
CA LEU A 54 -20.49 4.68 5.53
C LEU A 54 -21.28 5.95 5.18
N GLU A 55 -20.59 7.01 4.74
CA GLU A 55 -21.24 8.26 4.35
C GLU A 55 -22.15 8.07 3.13
N ALA A 56 -21.73 7.29 2.12
CA ALA A 56 -22.55 7.01 0.95
C ALA A 56 -23.83 6.22 1.30
N LEU A 57 -23.73 5.32 2.29
CA LEU A 57 -24.86 4.56 2.81
C LEU A 57 -25.81 5.46 3.61
N LEU A 58 -25.28 6.35 4.45
CA LEU A 58 -26.08 7.31 5.21
C LEU A 58 -26.78 8.33 4.31
N ALA A 59 -26.15 8.73 3.22
CA ALA A 59 -26.74 9.61 2.22
C ALA A 59 -27.89 8.94 1.43
N ASN A 60 -27.91 7.61 1.36
CA ASN A 60 -28.90 6.85 0.60
C ASN A 60 -29.39 5.60 1.36
N PRO A 61 -30.15 5.77 2.46
CA PRO A 61 -30.52 4.67 3.36
C PRO A 61 -31.43 3.62 2.70
N GLU A 62 -32.22 4.03 1.70
CA GLU A 62 -33.21 3.20 1.01
C GLU A 62 -32.62 2.30 -0.08
N MET A 63 -31.30 2.36 -0.35
CA MET A 63 -30.70 1.52 -1.40
C MET A 63 -30.77 0.03 -1.05
N SER A 64 -31.21 -0.77 -2.04
CA SER A 64 -31.14 -2.23 -1.95
C SER A 64 -29.69 -2.72 -1.91
N LYS A 65 -29.46 -3.96 -1.44
CA LYS A 65 -28.12 -4.56 -1.41
C LYS A 65 -27.42 -4.53 -2.77
N ASP A 66 -28.16 -4.79 -3.85
CA ASP A 66 -27.62 -4.80 -5.21
C ASP A 66 -27.28 -3.39 -5.70
N GLN A 67 -28.11 -2.40 -5.35
CA GLN A 67 -27.84 -0.99 -5.62
C GLN A 67 -26.61 -0.49 -4.84
N ARG A 68 -26.46 -0.86 -3.57
CA ARG A 68 -25.26 -0.53 -2.78
C ARG A 68 -23.99 -1.10 -3.40
N LYS A 69 -24.04 -2.36 -3.84
CA LYS A 69 -22.89 -2.99 -4.50
C LYS A 69 -22.53 -2.28 -5.80
N THR A 70 -23.52 -1.94 -6.62
CA THR A 70 -23.32 -1.36 -7.95
C THR A 70 -22.93 0.11 -7.89
N ASN A 71 -23.54 0.88 -6.98
CA ASN A 71 -23.41 2.34 -6.95
C ASN A 71 -22.38 2.84 -5.92
N ILE A 72 -21.99 2.01 -4.94
CA ILE A 72 -21.06 2.40 -3.88
C ILE A 72 -19.80 1.54 -3.93
N VAL A 73 -19.95 0.21 -3.82
CA VAL A 73 -18.79 -0.69 -3.68
C VAL A 73 -17.99 -0.83 -4.97
N THR A 74 -18.66 -1.05 -6.10
CA THR A 74 -17.99 -1.23 -7.40
C THR A 74 -17.17 0.00 -7.82
N PRO A 75 -17.72 1.24 -7.77
CA PRO A 75 -16.96 2.43 -8.14
C PRO A 75 -15.72 2.66 -7.27
N ILE A 76 -15.84 2.42 -5.96
CA ILE A 76 -14.70 2.51 -5.03
C ILE A 76 -13.62 1.50 -5.38
N LEU A 77 -14.00 0.24 -5.64
CA LEU A 77 -13.05 -0.79 -6.05
C LEU A 77 -12.39 -0.49 -7.39
N ASP A 78 -13.11 0.12 -8.33
CA ASP A 78 -12.56 0.51 -9.63
C ASP A 78 -11.51 1.62 -9.50
N VAL A 79 -11.71 2.61 -8.62
CA VAL A 79 -10.68 3.61 -8.32
C VAL A 79 -9.46 2.95 -7.67
N MET A 80 -9.65 2.08 -6.68
CA MET A 80 -8.52 1.38 -6.05
C MET A 80 -7.76 0.52 -7.07
N ARG A 81 -8.48 -0.18 -7.96
CA ARG A 81 -7.89 -0.99 -9.03
C ARG A 81 -7.12 -0.14 -10.04
N LYS A 82 -7.64 1.03 -10.43
CA LYS A 82 -6.93 2.00 -11.28
C LYS A 82 -5.55 2.31 -10.69
N TYR A 83 -5.46 2.63 -9.41
CA TYR A 83 -4.19 2.90 -8.74
C TYR A 83 -3.27 1.67 -8.67
N GLN A 84 -3.81 0.48 -8.40
CA GLN A 84 -3.03 -0.76 -8.46
C GLN A 84 -2.46 -1.03 -9.86
N THR A 85 -3.23 -0.82 -10.92
CA THR A 85 -2.77 -1.00 -12.31
C THR A 85 -1.72 0.02 -12.73
N GLN A 86 -1.71 1.18 -12.10
CA GLN A 86 -0.70 2.22 -12.29
C GLN A 86 0.59 1.95 -11.49
N GLY A 87 0.64 0.85 -10.73
CA GLY A 87 1.81 0.44 -9.95
C GLY A 87 1.86 1.04 -8.54
N PHE A 88 0.74 1.57 -8.03
CA PHE A 88 0.66 2.07 -6.66
C PHE A 88 0.35 0.95 -5.66
N ALA A 89 0.97 1.03 -4.48
CA ALA A 89 0.53 0.29 -3.31
C ALA A 89 -0.63 1.06 -2.66
N VAL A 90 -1.84 0.50 -2.72
CA VAL A 90 -3.03 1.10 -2.11
C VAL A 90 -3.16 0.61 -0.66
N ILE A 91 -3.11 1.53 0.30
CA ILE A 91 -3.31 1.28 1.72
C ILE A 91 -4.72 1.74 2.09
N ASP A 92 -5.58 0.78 2.46
CA ASP A 92 -6.89 1.08 3.03
C ASP A 92 -6.68 1.56 4.46
N MET A 93 -7.02 2.82 4.70
CA MET A 93 -6.96 3.49 5.99
C MET A 93 -8.29 3.40 6.77
N SER A 94 -9.14 2.43 6.46
CA SER A 94 -10.32 2.16 7.28
C SER A 94 -9.98 1.38 8.54
N ARG A 95 -10.75 1.64 9.60
CA ARG A 95 -10.70 0.86 10.85
C ARG A 95 -11.19 -0.57 10.58
N ASN A 96 -10.54 -1.54 11.23
CA ASN A 96 -10.99 -2.94 11.23
C ASN A 96 -12.28 -3.12 12.06
N ASP A 97 -12.80 -4.35 12.11
CA ASP A 97 -14.03 -4.67 12.87
C ASP A 97 -13.90 -4.41 14.39
N ALA A 98 -12.67 -4.35 14.91
CA ALA A 98 -12.38 -3.97 16.30
C ALA A 98 -12.27 -2.44 16.49
N GLY A 99 -12.46 -1.64 15.44
CA GLY A 99 -12.32 -0.19 15.48
C GLY A 99 -10.87 0.30 15.48
N GLU A 100 -9.91 -0.61 15.29
CA GLU A 100 -8.48 -0.33 15.32
C GLU A 100 -7.94 -0.11 13.91
N MET A 101 -7.00 0.82 13.78
CA MET A 101 -6.12 0.90 12.63
C MET A 101 -4.74 1.36 13.08
N THR A 102 -3.72 0.62 12.64
CA THR A 102 -2.33 0.94 12.95
C THR A 102 -1.55 1.03 11.65
N VAL A 103 -1.21 2.26 11.25
CA VAL A 103 -0.25 2.54 10.18
C VAL A 103 0.96 3.18 10.83
N ALA A 104 2.12 2.52 10.76
CA ALA A 104 3.33 2.97 11.48
C ALA A 104 3.86 4.32 10.97
N ALA A 105 3.83 4.53 9.65
CA ALA A 105 4.09 5.82 9.01
C ALA A 105 3.60 5.76 7.56
N VAL A 106 2.98 6.84 7.09
CA VAL A 106 2.68 7.04 5.67
C VAL A 106 3.83 7.87 5.07
N PRO A 107 4.47 7.41 3.98
CA PRO A 107 5.52 8.19 3.33
C PRO A 107 5.02 9.55 2.84
N ALA A 108 5.86 10.57 2.88
CA ALA A 108 5.50 11.95 2.48
C ALA A 108 5.10 12.07 1.00
N ASN A 109 5.49 11.11 0.16
CA ASN A 109 5.12 11.03 -1.25
C ASN A 109 3.84 10.21 -1.49
N ALA A 110 3.12 9.81 -0.43
CA ALA A 110 1.86 9.12 -0.58
C ALA A 110 0.77 10.08 -1.10
N ILE A 111 -0.03 9.61 -2.04
CA ILE A 111 -1.17 10.34 -2.59
C ILE A 111 -2.42 9.92 -1.83
N ASP A 112 -3.19 10.88 -1.34
CA ASP A 112 -4.50 10.60 -0.76
C ASP A 112 -5.56 10.54 -1.88
N ILE A 113 -6.16 9.36 -2.06
CA ILE A 113 -7.19 9.10 -3.06
C ILE A 113 -8.61 9.10 -2.46
N THR A 114 -8.77 9.46 -1.17
CA THR A 114 -10.07 9.47 -0.48
C THR A 114 -11.08 10.38 -1.17
N ASN A 115 -10.63 11.55 -1.65
CA ASN A 115 -11.50 12.45 -2.41
C ASN A 115 -11.87 11.91 -3.79
N GLU A 116 -11.01 11.11 -4.43
CA GLU A 116 -11.39 10.37 -5.65
C GLU A 116 -12.42 9.29 -5.35
N LEU A 117 -12.32 8.60 -4.21
CA LEU A 117 -13.35 7.65 -3.77
C LEU A 117 -14.68 8.34 -3.55
N ARG A 118 -14.69 9.49 -2.85
CA ARG A 118 -15.90 10.31 -2.62
C ARG A 118 -16.55 10.74 -3.93
N HIS A 119 -15.75 11.23 -4.88
CA HIS A 119 -16.25 11.60 -6.19
C HIS A 119 -16.87 10.42 -6.95
N ALA A 120 -16.29 9.22 -6.85
CA ALA A 120 -16.80 8.01 -7.51
C ALA A 120 -18.20 7.60 -7.01
N VAL A 121 -18.58 8.01 -5.80
CA VAL A 121 -19.90 7.74 -5.19
C VAL A 121 -20.77 9.00 -5.08
N HIS A 122 -20.42 10.07 -5.81
CA HIS A 122 -21.15 11.35 -5.84
C HIS A 122 -21.30 12.03 -4.46
N LEU A 123 -20.35 11.82 -3.55
CA LEU A 123 -20.28 12.53 -2.29
C LEU A 123 -19.52 13.86 -2.45
N PRO A 124 -19.85 14.88 -1.61
CA PRO A 124 -19.07 16.10 -1.57
C PRO A 124 -17.62 15.81 -1.15
N PRO A 125 -16.63 16.54 -1.70
CA PRO A 125 -15.24 16.40 -1.30
C PRO A 125 -15.07 16.77 0.17
N SER A 126 -14.30 15.98 0.92
CA SER A 126 -13.92 16.36 2.28
C SER A 126 -12.71 17.30 2.23
N THR A 127 -12.70 18.27 3.14
CA THR A 127 -11.47 19.01 3.46
C THR A 127 -10.40 17.99 3.86
N PRO A 128 -9.18 18.05 3.29
CA PRO A 128 -8.11 17.13 3.66
C PRO A 128 -7.85 17.27 5.15
N SER A 129 -8.13 16.21 5.90
CA SER A 129 -7.67 16.07 7.28
C SER A 129 -6.16 16.19 7.24
N VAL A 130 -5.63 17.25 7.86
CA VAL A 130 -4.21 17.56 8.10
C VAL A 130 -3.37 16.27 8.13
N PRO A 131 -2.19 16.21 7.45
CA PRO A 131 -1.33 15.03 7.50
C PRO A 131 -1.24 14.58 8.95
N HIS A 132 -1.56 13.31 9.21
CA HIS A 132 -1.61 12.70 10.54
C HIS A 132 -0.33 13.03 11.32
N GLN A 133 -0.28 14.20 11.98
CA GLN A 133 0.48 14.38 13.20
C GLN A 133 -0.31 13.58 14.22
N ILE A 134 0.10 12.31 14.32
CA ILE A 134 -0.22 11.48 15.46
C ILE A 134 0.33 12.28 16.64
N ASN A 135 -0.57 12.94 17.36
CA ASN A 135 -0.26 13.63 18.58
C ASN A 135 0.18 12.54 19.56
N ALA A 136 1.47 12.22 19.53
CA ALA A 136 2.11 11.40 20.51
C ALA A 136 2.01 12.19 21.81
N LYS A 137 0.93 11.95 22.55
CA LYS A 137 0.88 12.20 23.99
C LYS A 137 2.21 11.69 24.53
N PRO A 138 3.11 12.56 25.02
CA PRO A 138 4.35 12.09 25.60
C PRO A 138 3.96 11.13 26.70
N ALA A 139 4.45 9.89 26.59
CA ALA A 139 4.32 8.91 27.65
C ALA A 139 4.78 9.60 28.93
N SER A 140 3.82 9.80 29.85
CA SER A 140 4.10 10.31 31.18
C SER A 140 5.23 9.48 31.76
N ALA A 141 6.36 10.13 31.98
CA ALA A 141 7.52 9.53 32.61
C ALA A 141 7.10 8.91 33.95
N PRO A 142 7.60 7.73 34.32
CA PRO A 142 7.35 7.17 35.63
C PRO A 142 7.92 8.12 36.70
N ASP A 143 7.07 8.51 37.65
CA ASP A 143 7.44 9.19 38.88
C ASP A 143 8.61 8.47 39.54
N VAL A 144 9.79 9.09 39.49
CA VAL A 144 10.93 8.67 40.30
C VAL A 144 10.71 9.25 41.70
N PRO A 145 10.59 8.43 42.76
CA PRO A 145 10.51 8.94 44.12
C PRO A 145 11.81 9.66 44.45
N LYS A 146 11.67 10.96 44.77
CA LYS A 146 12.73 11.87 45.20
C LYS A 146 13.47 11.28 46.41
N ALA A 147 14.69 10.80 46.18
CA ALA A 147 15.61 10.41 47.23
C ALA A 147 15.93 11.63 48.11
N ALA A 148 15.65 11.52 49.40
CA ALA A 148 16.08 12.46 50.42
C ALA A 148 17.59 12.35 50.61
N SER A 149 18.33 13.43 50.41
CA SER A 149 19.73 13.58 50.84
C SER A 149 20.14 15.06 50.87
N GLY A 150 20.75 15.48 51.98
CA GLY A 150 21.47 16.75 52.16
C GLY A 150 20.65 17.84 52.87
N ALA A 151 20.73 18.01 54.20
CA ALA A 151 21.84 18.54 55.01
C ALA A 151 21.96 20.08 55.01
N GLY A 152 21.74 20.66 56.21
CA GLY A 152 22.50 21.79 56.76
C GLY A 152 22.18 23.20 56.28
N ASN A 153 21.48 23.97 57.10
CA ASN A 153 22.05 25.16 57.70
C ASN A 153 21.24 25.62 58.93
N ASP A 154 21.99 26.15 59.89
CA ASP A 154 21.64 26.75 61.19
C ASP A 154 21.59 25.80 62.41
#